data_AF-A0AAU2RH00-F1
#
_entry.id   AF-A0AAU2RH00-F1
#
_cell.length_a   1.000
_cell.length_b   1.000
_cell.length_c   1.000
_cell.angle_alpha   90.00
_cell.angle_beta   90.00
_cell.angle_gamma   90.00
#
_symmetry.space_group_name_H-M   'P 1'
#
loop_
_entity.id
_entity.type
_entity.pdbx_description
1 polymer ?
#
loop_
_entity_poly.entity_id
_entity_poly.type
_entity_poly.pdbx_seq_one_letter_code
_entity_poly.pdbx_strand_id
1 'polypeptide(L)'
;MSSYQPVALVLVLVHHSLRFPTASWKQVRSRLDAGMPQKTATPDQDFPDEAAIDHQRRHYRSYRDHLAFDIAAHTLFVVGSPTAFREYGTALRGLVDQAPSFPYRYPHAGHFCVELGPGPWARVRNRRRVPAPLHIQYSADWRV
;
A
#
# COMPACT_ATOMS: atom_id res chain seq x y z
N MET A 1 0.38 -1.64 -25.92
CA MET A 1 0.52 -0.78 -24.72
C MET A 1 -0.85 -0.23 -24.40
N SER A 2 -1.41 -0.58 -23.25
CA SER A 2 -2.79 -0.20 -22.90
C SER A 2 -2.81 1.28 -22.52
N SER A 3 -3.59 2.08 -23.23
CA SER A 3 -3.73 3.53 -23.05
C SER A 3 -4.59 3.85 -21.81
N TYR A 4 -4.05 3.61 -20.62
CA TYR A 4 -4.65 4.10 -19.39
C TYR A 4 -4.05 5.45 -19.03
N GLN A 5 -4.90 6.48 -18.90
CA GLN A 5 -4.48 7.72 -18.28
C GLN A 5 -4.27 7.48 -16.77
N PRO A 6 -3.15 7.93 -16.19
CA PRO A 6 -2.95 7.85 -14.76
C PRO A 6 -4.00 8.69 -14.03
N VAL A 7 -4.53 8.15 -12.93
CA VAL A 7 -5.45 8.87 -12.05
C VAL A 7 -4.76 9.10 -10.72
N ALA A 8 -4.73 10.35 -10.25
CA ALA A 8 -4.28 10.68 -8.91
C ALA A 8 -5.37 10.28 -7.89
N LEU A 9 -5.00 9.44 -6.92
CA LEU A 9 -5.87 9.03 -5.82
C LEU A 9 -5.33 9.57 -4.50
N VAL A 10 -6.23 9.94 -3.60
CA VAL A 10 -5.89 10.18 -2.20
C VAL A 10 -5.63 8.84 -1.52
N LEU A 11 -4.60 8.73 -0.68
CA LEU A 11 -4.31 7.53 0.10
C LEU A 11 -4.86 7.68 1.53
N VAL A 12 -5.58 6.66 2.01
CA VAL A 12 -6.01 6.55 3.40
C VAL A 12 -5.59 5.20 3.96
N LEU A 13 -4.80 5.22 5.05
CA LEU A 13 -4.41 4.04 5.80
C LEU A 13 -5.38 3.85 6.97
N VAL A 14 -5.95 2.66 7.12
CA VAL A 14 -6.96 2.38 8.16
C VAL A 14 -6.63 1.11 8.90
N HIS A 15 -6.67 1.17 10.24
CA HIS A 15 -6.60 -0.02 11.05
C HIS A 15 -7.91 -0.85 10.94
N HIS A 16 -7.81 -2.15 10.68
CA HIS A 16 -9.00 -2.99 10.41
C HIS A 16 -10.01 -3.02 11.59
N SER A 17 -9.58 -2.81 12.84
CA SER A 17 -10.48 -2.83 14.00
C SER A 17 -11.52 -1.71 13.98
N LEU A 18 -11.23 -0.60 13.27
CA LEU A 18 -12.17 0.51 13.11
C LEU A 18 -13.38 0.13 12.28
N ARG A 19 -13.30 -0.99 11.52
CA ARG A 19 -14.34 -1.48 10.60
C ARG A 19 -14.97 -0.38 9.74
N PHE A 20 -14.15 0.61 9.34
CA PHE A 20 -14.62 1.78 8.63
C PHE A 20 -15.34 1.38 7.33
N PRO A 21 -16.59 1.81 7.13
CA PRO A 21 -17.32 1.52 5.91
C PRO A 21 -16.86 2.47 4.79
N THR A 22 -15.88 2.03 4.00
CA THR A 22 -15.36 2.74 2.80
C THR A 22 -16.47 3.23 1.86
N ALA A 23 -17.59 2.53 1.81
CA ALA A 23 -18.83 2.91 1.13
C ALA A 23 -19.33 4.32 1.49
N SER A 24 -19.21 4.68 2.76
CA SER A 24 -19.68 5.96 3.32
C SER A 24 -18.66 7.08 3.12
N TRP A 25 -17.50 6.80 2.51
CA TRP A 25 -16.42 7.76 2.40
C TRP A 25 -16.83 9.05 1.70
N LYS A 26 -17.65 8.99 0.65
CA LYS A 26 -18.14 10.20 -0.04
C LYS A 26 -18.85 11.17 0.93
N GLN A 27 -19.67 10.64 1.84
CA GLN A 27 -20.40 11.44 2.83
C GLN A 27 -19.50 11.92 3.97
N VAL A 28 -18.54 11.11 4.40
CA VAL A 28 -17.55 11.52 5.41
C VAL A 28 -16.69 12.64 4.85
N ARG A 29 -16.13 12.45 3.65
CA ARG A 29 -15.28 13.40 2.94
C ARG A 29 -15.98 14.74 2.68
N SER A 30 -17.28 14.75 2.37
CA SER A 30 -18.02 16.00 2.16
C SER A 30 -18.20 16.83 3.44
N ARG A 31 -17.93 16.25 4.62
CA ARG A 31 -18.02 16.92 5.92
C ARG A 31 -16.66 17.30 6.49
N LEU A 32 -15.57 16.83 5.87
CA LEU A 32 -14.22 17.23 6.25
C LEU A 32 -13.93 18.62 5.69
N ASP A 33 -13.24 19.44 6.48
CA ASP A 33 -12.62 20.66 5.99
C ASP A 33 -11.30 20.35 5.28
N ALA A 34 -10.53 21.39 4.94
CA ALA A 34 -9.20 21.21 4.34
C ALA A 34 -8.21 20.46 5.27
N GLY A 35 -8.55 20.35 6.57
CA GLY A 35 -7.67 19.84 7.60
C GLY A 35 -6.43 20.72 7.80
N MET A 36 -5.58 20.29 8.73
CA MET A 36 -4.23 20.81 8.89
C MET A 36 -3.24 19.70 8.51
N PRO A 37 -2.35 19.90 7.52
CA PRO A 37 -1.32 18.92 7.22
C PRO A 37 -0.46 18.63 8.44
N GLN A 38 -0.39 17.36 8.84
CA GLN A 38 0.47 16.89 9.92
C GLN A 38 1.55 15.97 9.36
N LYS A 39 2.76 16.08 9.89
CA LYS A 39 3.83 15.13 9.60
C LYS A 39 3.91 14.13 10.73
N THR A 40 3.98 12.85 10.36
CA THR A 40 4.28 11.76 11.28
C THR A 40 5.52 11.04 10.78
N ALA A 41 6.29 10.48 11.70
CA ALA A 41 7.42 9.62 11.40
C ALA A 41 7.18 8.26 12.03
N THR A 42 7.52 7.20 11.29
CA THR A 42 7.57 5.85 11.82
C THR A 42 8.98 5.64 12.35
N PRO A 43 9.17 5.32 13.64
CA PRO A 43 10.47 4.99 14.21
C PRO A 43 11.18 3.89 13.42
N ASP A 44 12.51 3.96 13.27
CA ASP A 44 13.27 2.95 12.51
C ASP A 44 13.03 1.52 13.02
N GLN A 45 12.93 1.36 14.33
CA GLN A 45 12.64 0.08 15.00
C GLN A 45 11.27 -0.53 14.67
N ASP A 46 10.34 0.25 14.10
CA ASP A 46 9.04 -0.24 13.64
C ASP A 46 9.10 -0.83 12.22
N PHE A 47 10.23 -0.70 11.53
CA PHE A 47 10.52 -1.41 10.29
C PHE A 47 11.40 -2.63 10.62
N PRO A 48 10.83 -3.86 10.66
CA PRO A 48 11.66 -5.05 10.81
C PRO A 48 12.62 -5.17 9.63
N ASP A 49 13.81 -5.72 9.87
CA ASP A 49 14.70 -6.14 8.79
C ASP A 49 13.97 -7.10 7.86
N GLU A 50 14.21 -7.01 6.54
CA GLU A 50 13.57 -7.88 5.55
C GLU A 50 13.82 -9.37 5.88
N ALA A 51 15.02 -9.71 6.37
CA ALA A 51 15.37 -11.06 6.78
C ALA A 51 14.60 -11.57 8.02
N ALA A 52 14.02 -10.67 8.81
CA ALA A 52 13.20 -11.01 9.97
C ALA A 52 11.72 -11.23 9.61
N ILE A 53 11.30 -10.89 8.38
CA ILE A 53 9.95 -11.10 7.90
C ILE A 53 9.80 -12.55 7.41
N ASP A 54 8.94 -13.32 8.09
CA ASP A 54 8.59 -14.66 7.65
C ASP A 54 7.55 -14.59 6.53
N HIS A 55 8.03 -14.38 5.30
CA HIS A 55 7.17 -14.33 4.12
C HIS A 55 6.38 -15.62 3.89
N GLN A 56 6.90 -16.77 4.34
CA GLN A 56 6.23 -18.07 4.17
C GLN A 56 4.93 -18.14 4.99
N ARG A 57 4.90 -17.53 6.17
CA ARG A 57 3.68 -17.47 7.01
C ARG A 57 2.50 -16.83 6.29
N ARG A 58 2.72 -15.92 5.35
CA ARG A 58 1.64 -15.28 4.58
C ARG A 58 0.80 -16.29 3.80
N HIS A 59 1.33 -17.47 3.49
CA HIS A 59 0.62 -18.53 2.80
C HIS A 59 -0.24 -19.41 3.74
N TYR A 60 -0.06 -19.29 5.06
CA TYR A 60 -0.78 -20.12 6.02
C TYR A 60 -2.23 -19.66 6.20
N ARG A 61 -3.14 -20.64 6.33
CA ARG A 61 -4.59 -20.39 6.60
C ARG A 61 -4.85 -19.64 7.90
N SER A 62 -3.96 -19.79 8.88
CA SER A 62 -4.05 -19.13 10.17
C SER A 62 -3.60 -17.67 10.13
N TYR A 63 -2.84 -17.27 9.11
CA TYR A 63 -2.33 -15.91 9.01
C TYR A 63 -3.47 -14.95 8.64
N ARG A 64 -3.62 -13.87 9.41
CA ARG A 64 -4.74 -12.91 9.28
C ARG A 64 -4.28 -11.48 9.03
N ASP A 65 -2.99 -11.19 9.18
CA ASP A 65 -2.38 -9.87 9.04
C ASP A 65 -2.17 -9.50 7.56
N HIS A 66 -3.26 -9.51 6.80
CA HIS A 66 -3.27 -9.16 5.39
C HIS A 66 -3.76 -7.73 5.18
N LEU A 67 -3.23 -7.10 4.13
CA LEU A 67 -3.80 -5.87 3.62
C LEU A 67 -5.05 -6.16 2.78
N ALA A 68 -6.03 -5.28 2.90
CA ALA A 68 -7.19 -5.21 2.03
C ALA A 68 -7.26 -3.84 1.38
N PHE A 69 -7.64 -3.81 0.11
CA PHE A 69 -7.70 -2.57 -0.68
C PHE A 69 -9.14 -2.24 -1.07
N ASP A 70 -9.47 -0.96 -1.13
CA ASP A 70 -10.75 -0.48 -1.65
C ASP A 70 -10.56 0.88 -2.33
N ILE A 71 -11.41 1.20 -3.31
CA ILE A 71 -11.46 2.52 -3.92
C ILE A 71 -12.86 3.10 -3.74
N ALA A 72 -12.93 4.27 -3.12
CA ALA A 72 -14.17 5.03 -2.98
C ALA A 72 -13.89 6.51 -3.23
N ALA A 73 -14.70 7.15 -4.07
CA ALA A 73 -14.65 8.60 -4.32
C ALA A 73 -13.22 9.17 -4.57
N HIS A 74 -12.46 8.58 -5.50
CA HIS A 74 -11.07 8.95 -5.83
C HIS A 74 -10.10 8.83 -4.64
N THR A 75 -10.34 7.86 -3.76
CA THR A 75 -9.48 7.54 -2.62
C THR A 75 -9.20 6.06 -2.59
N LEU A 76 -7.92 5.71 -2.52
CA LEU A 76 -7.42 4.37 -2.25
C LEU A 76 -7.35 4.17 -0.73
N PHE A 77 -8.07 3.17 -0.25
CA PHE A 77 -7.98 2.68 1.11
C PHE A 77 -7.03 1.49 1.17
N VAL A 78 -6.09 1.55 2.12
CA VAL A 78 -5.29 0.40 2.54
C VAL A 78 -5.69 0.07 3.96
N VAL A 79 -6.32 -1.08 4.15
CA VAL A 79 -6.83 -1.54 5.43
C VAL A 79 -5.96 -2.69 5.93
N GLY A 80 -5.40 -2.56 7.12
CA GLY A 80 -4.44 -3.52 7.65
C GLY A 80 -4.39 -3.56 9.17
N SER A 81 -3.64 -4.52 9.71
CA SER A 81 -3.24 -4.58 11.11
C SER A 81 -1.90 -3.83 11.28
N PRO A 82 -1.44 -3.55 12.51
CA PRO A 82 -0.14 -2.94 12.73
C PRO A 82 0.97 -3.83 12.18
N THR A 83 0.86 -5.15 12.37
CA THR A 83 1.78 -6.16 11.81
C THR A 83 1.83 -6.06 10.28
N ALA A 84 0.68 -6.04 9.62
CA ALA A 84 0.61 -5.94 8.16
C ALA A 84 1.28 -4.64 7.66
N PHE A 85 1.03 -3.50 8.33
CA PHE A 85 1.64 -2.23 7.97
C PHE A 85 3.16 -2.21 8.21
N ARG A 86 3.66 -2.82 9.28
CA ARG A 86 5.11 -2.90 9.54
C ARG A 86 5.82 -3.75 8.49
N GLU A 87 5.31 -4.95 8.22
CA GLU A 87 5.95 -5.84 7.25
C GLU A 87 5.95 -5.26 5.82
N TYR A 88 4.83 -4.71 5.36
CA TYR A 88 4.78 -4.06 4.04
C TYR A 88 5.48 -2.70 4.05
N GLY A 89 5.56 -2.04 5.20
CA GLY A 89 6.32 -0.80 5.41
C GLY A 89 7.81 -1.00 5.13
N THR A 90 8.40 -2.12 5.54
CA THR A 90 9.79 -2.47 5.21
C THR A 90 10.02 -2.54 3.70
N ALA A 91 9.13 -3.22 2.97
CA ALA A 91 9.23 -3.29 1.52
C ALA A 91 9.11 -1.89 0.88
N LEU A 92 8.15 -1.08 1.34
CA LEU A 92 7.96 0.30 0.87
C LEU A 92 9.16 1.20 1.19
N ARG A 93 9.84 1.01 2.32
CA ARG A 93 11.06 1.73 2.67
C ARG A 93 12.15 1.51 1.62
N GLY A 94 12.21 0.31 1.03
CA GLY A 94 13.07 0.01 -0.12
C GLY A 94 12.84 0.93 -1.33
N LEU A 95 11.62 1.42 -1.57
CA LEU A 95 11.35 2.39 -2.64
C LEU A 95 12.06 3.72 -2.40
N VAL A 96 12.23 4.12 -1.15
CA VAL A 96 12.91 5.37 -0.79
C VAL A 96 14.43 5.16 -0.77
N ASP A 97 14.87 4.07 -0.14
CA ASP A 97 16.28 3.85 0.17
C ASP A 97 17.07 3.30 -1.02
N GLN A 98 16.45 2.49 -1.88
CA GLN A 98 17.14 1.76 -2.96
C GLN A 98 16.78 2.27 -4.35
N ALA A 99 15.50 2.53 -4.59
CA ALA A 99 14.99 2.81 -5.94
C ALA A 99 15.67 3.98 -6.67
N PRO A 100 16.03 5.12 -6.02
CA PRO A 100 16.71 6.21 -6.71
C PRO A 100 18.08 5.82 -7.29
N SER A 101 18.77 4.89 -6.63
CA SER A 101 20.09 4.39 -7.05
C SER A 101 20.01 3.18 -7.99
N PHE A 102 18.84 2.54 -8.08
CA PHE A 102 18.67 1.24 -8.72
C PHE A 102 19.02 1.24 -10.21
N PRO A 103 18.62 2.24 -11.04
CA PRO A 103 19.00 2.28 -12.45
C PRO A 103 20.52 2.37 -12.68
N TYR A 104 21.26 2.98 -11.74
CA TYR A 104 22.72 3.08 -11.84
C TYR A 104 23.42 1.78 -11.49
N ARG A 105 22.90 1.04 -10.50
CA ARG A 105 23.45 -0.27 -10.07
C ARG A 105 23.08 -1.39 -11.04
N TYR A 106 21.89 -1.30 -11.64
CA TYR A 106 21.35 -2.30 -12.55
C TYR A 106 20.81 -1.65 -13.83
N PRO A 107 21.69 -1.21 -14.76
CA PRO A 107 21.28 -0.46 -15.96
C PRO A 107 20.35 -1.22 -16.92
N HIS A 108 20.32 -2.54 -16.82
CA HIS A 108 19.45 -3.40 -17.64
C HIS A 108 18.12 -3.75 -16.95
N ALA A 109 17.93 -3.38 -15.68
CA ALA A 109 16.68 -3.59 -14.98
C ALA A 109 15.65 -2.54 -15.42
N GLY A 110 14.43 -2.98 -15.76
CA GLY A 110 13.41 -2.09 -16.32
C GLY A 110 12.83 -1.08 -15.33
N HIS A 111 12.68 -1.46 -14.05
CA HIS A 111 12.17 -0.60 -12.98
C HIS A 111 12.42 -1.21 -11.59
N PHE A 112 12.22 -0.40 -10.55
CA PHE A 112 12.15 -0.87 -9.16
C PHE A 112 10.70 -0.82 -8.69
N CYS A 113 10.17 -1.94 -8.19
CA CYS A 113 8.79 -2.04 -7.72
C CYS A 113 8.67 -2.82 -6.41
N VAL A 114 7.57 -2.58 -5.72
CA VAL A 114 7.11 -3.35 -4.57
C VAL A 114 5.67 -3.78 -4.82
N GLU A 115 5.34 -5.01 -4.45
CA GLU A 115 3.98 -5.53 -4.52
C GLU A 115 3.38 -5.67 -3.12
N LEU A 116 2.21 -5.06 -2.93
CA LEU A 116 1.41 -5.25 -1.73
C LEU A 116 0.37 -6.33 -2.02
N GLY A 117 0.60 -7.53 -1.51
CA GLY A 117 -0.27 -8.68 -1.70
C GLY A 117 -1.45 -8.67 -0.72
N PRO A 118 -2.66 -9.05 -1.16
CA PRO A 118 -3.71 -9.43 -0.25
C PRO A 118 -3.41 -10.90 0.16
N GLY A 119 -3.98 -11.38 1.24
CA GLY A 119 -3.73 -12.77 1.63
C GLY A 119 -4.10 -13.81 0.57
N PRO A 120 -3.60 -15.05 0.68
CA PRO A 120 -3.91 -16.14 -0.25
C PRO A 120 -5.40 -16.49 -0.27
N TRP A 121 -6.17 -16.03 0.73
CA TRP A 121 -7.62 -16.23 0.85
C TRP A 121 -8.42 -14.97 0.54
N ALA A 122 -7.77 -13.87 0.16
CA ALA A 122 -8.48 -12.77 -0.43
C ALA A 122 -9.10 -13.31 -1.72
N ARG A 123 -10.44 -13.32 -1.78
CA ARG A 123 -11.14 -13.56 -3.03
C ARG A 123 -10.46 -12.68 -4.08
N VAL A 124 -10.32 -13.18 -5.31
CA VAL A 124 -9.66 -12.56 -6.49
C VAL A 124 -10.00 -11.07 -6.70
N ARG A 125 -10.99 -10.54 -5.96
CA ARG A 125 -11.32 -9.13 -5.79
C ARG A 125 -11.40 -8.79 -4.30
N ASN A 126 -10.64 -7.79 -3.86
CA ASN A 126 -10.87 -7.15 -2.56
C ASN A 126 -12.23 -6.43 -2.56
N ARG A 127 -12.67 -5.93 -1.38
CA ARG A 127 -13.91 -5.16 -1.23
C ARG A 127 -14.00 -4.15 -2.40
N ARG A 128 -14.99 -4.35 -3.27
CA ARG A 128 -15.28 -3.52 -4.47
C ARG A 128 -14.28 -3.54 -5.65
N ARG A 129 -13.75 -4.72 -6.02
CA ARG A 129 -13.11 -4.95 -7.34
C ARG A 129 -11.72 -4.33 -7.54
N VAL A 130 -11.01 -3.97 -6.47
CA VAL A 130 -9.56 -3.66 -6.59
C VAL A 130 -8.81 -4.98 -6.87
N PRO A 131 -7.86 -4.99 -7.84
CA PRO A 131 -7.02 -6.16 -8.10
C PRO A 131 -6.37 -6.67 -6.82
N ALA A 132 -6.16 -7.97 -6.77
CA ALA A 132 -5.63 -8.64 -5.59
C ALA A 132 -4.32 -7.97 -5.12
N PRO A 133 -3.22 -7.91 -5.90
CA PRO A 133 -2.02 -7.18 -5.51
C PRO A 133 -2.03 -5.72 -6.00
N LEU A 134 -1.48 -4.83 -5.17
CA LEU A 134 -1.17 -3.45 -5.56
C LEU A 134 0.32 -3.35 -5.90
N HIS A 135 0.61 -3.15 -7.18
CA HIS A 135 1.97 -2.98 -7.70
C HIS A 135 2.35 -1.49 -7.66
N ILE A 136 3.44 -1.18 -6.97
CA ILE A 136 3.96 0.18 -6.79
C ILE A 136 5.31 0.25 -7.45
N GLN A 137 5.42 1.08 -8.48
CA GLN A 137 6.67 1.33 -9.18
C GLN A 137 7.23 2.70 -8.77
N TYR A 138 8.51 2.75 -8.45
CA TYR A 138 9.21 4.03 -8.30
C TYR A 138 9.33 4.72 -9.66
N SER A 139 8.96 6.00 -9.70
CA SER A 139 9.11 6.85 -10.87
C SER A 139 9.77 8.16 -10.46
N ALA A 140 10.99 8.39 -10.94
CA ALA A 140 11.74 9.62 -10.68
C ALA A 140 11.08 10.84 -11.34
N ASP A 141 10.37 10.63 -12.44
CA ASP A 141 9.76 11.67 -13.25
C ASP A 141 8.26 11.86 -12.97
N TRP A 142 7.76 11.32 -11.86
CA TRP A 142 6.35 11.48 -11.51
C TRP A 142 6.02 12.94 -11.24
N ARG A 143 5.11 13.49 -12.05
CA ARG A 143 4.58 14.86 -11.91
C ARG A 143 3.09 14.78 -11.59
N VAL A 144 2.66 15.53 -10.56
CA VAL A 144 1.25 15.70 -10.16
C VAL A 144 0.66 16.91 -10.86
#